data_AF-A0A5J4Q2M5-F1
#
_entry.id   AF-A0A5J4Q2M5-F1
#
_cell.length_a   1.000
_cell.length_b   1.000
_cell.length_c   1.000
_cell.angle_alpha   90.00
_cell.angle_beta   90.00
_cell.angle_gamma   90.00
#
_symmetry.space_group_name_H-M   'P 1'
#
loop_
_entity.id
_entity.type
_entity.pdbx_description
1 polymer ?
#
loop_
_entity_poly.entity_id
_entity_poly.type
_entity_poly.pdbx_seq_one_letter_code
_entity_poly.pdbx_strand_id
1 'polypeptide(L)'
;TERYLSSFGIEEMMNNRNQAIIDVRSVKQAIWKREMDRDTDIQIKYAAKYAESSNYWKNSIGMNNAIRELKVLERRRTEEAELLHRIQNSGEAPQNLHLLSSLELNYKNRQAANKAMMYFGESFANGPELVQFALEILNLNLKAEEKYVSVAIKKIVRKYSDFNSDMDKEVFTAILKEYRSKVDSIFLPDVYRTIDHDYGGDERTFVDSLYAHTDIITPNGLKLFLSPDTVYNIFDDPAVSVGIDLIVKYMELGQTVSEYSTNIERDERKLNAVIRRLYANRNFYPDANSTMRLSFGTVKGYSPFEGAKYNYYTTAKEILEKTKTYSNNPDFALEPELVTLLATSDDYGNYADSDGEMKVCFISNNDITGGNSGSAIFNDKGALIGLAFDGNWEAMHSDIAYEPDVQRCIGVDVRYILFIIEKYGRAGELIGELKIKGNTKCTK
;
A
#
# COMPACT_ATOMS: atom_id res chain seq x y z
N THR A 1 -11.68 0.39 0.41
CA THR A 1 -12.38 -0.22 1.55
C THR A 1 -13.12 -1.46 1.10
N GLU A 2 -13.35 -2.38 2.03
CA GLU A 2 -14.05 -3.67 1.87
C GLU A 2 -14.98 -3.90 3.09
N ARG A 3 -15.84 -2.93 3.40
CA ARG A 3 -16.61 -2.88 4.68
C ARG A 3 -17.73 -3.89 4.80
N TYR A 4 -18.14 -4.44 3.66
CA TYR A 4 -19.21 -5.41 3.56
C TYR A 4 -18.70 -6.82 3.32
N LEU A 5 -17.38 -7.01 3.43
CA LEU A 5 -16.74 -8.31 3.27
C LEU A 5 -17.17 -9.26 4.40
N SER A 6 -17.48 -10.50 4.04
CA SER A 6 -17.77 -11.56 5.01
C SER A 6 -16.57 -11.86 5.91
N SER A 7 -16.81 -12.55 7.03
CA SER A 7 -15.76 -13.03 7.92
C SER A 7 -14.75 -13.92 7.19
N PHE A 8 -15.20 -14.72 6.22
CA PHE A 8 -14.35 -15.57 5.39
C PHE A 8 -13.42 -14.73 4.50
N GLY A 9 -13.93 -13.65 3.91
CA GLY A 9 -13.12 -12.73 3.13
C GLY A 9 -12.10 -11.96 3.97
N ILE A 10 -12.49 -11.51 5.17
CA ILE A 10 -11.56 -10.85 6.11
C ILE A 10 -10.43 -11.81 6.49
N GLU A 11 -10.76 -13.07 6.79
CA GLU A 11 -9.78 -14.09 7.16
C GLU A 11 -8.82 -14.42 6.00
N GLU A 12 -9.32 -14.55 4.77
CA GLU A 12 -8.48 -14.74 3.59
C GLU A 12 -7.58 -13.53 3.32
N MET A 13 -8.10 -12.31 3.44
CA MET A 13 -7.31 -11.08 3.30
C MET A 13 -6.14 -11.06 4.30
N MET A 14 -6.40 -11.36 5.57
CA MET A 14 -5.38 -11.36 6.61
C MET A 14 -4.29 -12.40 6.35
N ASN A 15 -4.70 -13.64 6.05
CA ASN A 15 -3.81 -14.80 6.04
C ASN A 15 -3.12 -15.03 4.69
N ASN A 16 -3.70 -14.56 3.59
CA ASN A 16 -3.13 -14.72 2.26
C ASN A 16 -2.52 -13.40 1.77
N ARG A 17 -3.34 -12.38 1.54
CA ARG A 17 -2.89 -11.12 0.91
C ARG A 17 -1.95 -10.33 1.82
N ASN A 18 -2.41 -9.97 3.01
CA ASN A 18 -1.64 -9.16 3.95
C ASN A 18 -0.38 -9.91 4.39
N GLN A 19 -0.49 -11.21 4.69
CA GLN A 19 0.68 -12.00 5.09
C GLN A 19 1.72 -12.14 3.98
N ALA A 20 1.33 -12.31 2.72
CA ALA A 20 2.27 -12.33 1.59
C ALA A 20 3.02 -10.99 1.46
N ILE A 21 2.31 -9.86 1.58
CA ILE A 21 2.91 -8.52 1.59
C ILE A 21 3.88 -8.38 2.75
N ILE A 22 3.51 -8.83 3.96
CA ILE A 22 4.37 -8.75 5.15
C ILE A 22 5.64 -9.54 4.95
N ASP A 23 5.53 -10.82 4.62
CA ASP A 23 6.65 -11.75 4.53
C ASP A 23 7.64 -11.33 3.43
N VAL A 24 7.14 -11.22 2.20
CA VAL A 24 7.97 -10.97 1.01
C VAL A 24 8.60 -9.57 1.07
N ARG A 25 7.84 -8.55 1.48
CA ARG A 25 8.39 -7.19 1.56
C ARG A 25 9.38 -7.04 2.71
N SER A 26 9.23 -7.77 3.82
CA SER A 26 10.24 -7.76 4.90
C SER A 26 11.61 -8.19 4.38
N VAL A 27 11.66 -9.26 3.57
CA VAL A 27 12.89 -9.78 2.98
C VAL A 27 13.55 -8.75 2.07
N LYS A 28 12.81 -8.22 1.07
CA LYS A 28 13.39 -7.28 0.10
C LYS A 28 13.76 -5.93 0.73
N GLN A 29 12.94 -5.42 1.66
CA GLN A 29 13.20 -4.15 2.33
C GLN A 29 14.43 -4.23 3.24
N ALA A 30 14.71 -5.38 3.86
CA ALA A 30 15.92 -5.55 4.66
C ALA A 30 17.19 -5.39 3.80
N ILE A 31 17.19 -5.96 2.60
CA ILE A 31 18.29 -5.83 1.63
C ILE A 31 18.40 -4.38 1.15
N TRP A 32 17.30 -3.79 0.68
CA TRP A 32 17.29 -2.40 0.21
C TRP A 32 17.77 -1.43 1.29
N LYS A 33 17.23 -1.52 2.52
CA LYS A 33 17.60 -0.61 3.60
C LYS A 33 19.10 -0.72 3.93
N ARG A 34 19.64 -1.94 3.99
CA ARG A 34 21.07 -2.17 4.25
C ARG A 34 21.96 -1.50 3.21
N GLU A 35 21.60 -1.58 1.93
CA GLU A 35 22.39 -0.96 0.85
C GLU A 35 22.17 0.56 0.79
N MET A 36 20.93 1.03 0.96
CA MET A 36 20.63 2.47 1.05
C MET A 36 21.35 3.16 2.21
N ASP A 37 21.56 2.48 3.33
CA ASP A 37 22.31 3.01 4.48
C ASP A 37 23.83 3.08 4.25
N ARG A 38 24.34 2.33 3.26
CA ARG A 38 25.77 2.24 2.92
C ARG A 38 26.16 3.17 1.77
N ASP A 39 25.24 3.44 0.85
CA ASP A 39 25.51 4.16 -0.39
C ASP A 39 24.41 5.18 -0.71
N THR A 40 24.78 6.47 -0.74
CA THR A 40 23.88 7.59 -1.06
C THR A 40 23.29 7.50 -2.47
N ASP A 41 24.01 6.96 -3.47
CA ASP A 41 23.48 6.80 -4.82
C ASP A 41 22.34 5.76 -4.85
N ILE A 42 22.52 4.64 -4.14
CA ILE A 42 21.46 3.63 -3.96
C ILE A 42 20.30 4.24 -3.16
N GLN A 43 20.59 5.00 -2.11
CA GLN A 43 19.57 5.70 -1.32
C GLN A 43 18.67 6.56 -2.22
N ILE A 44 19.25 7.36 -3.12
CA ILE A 44 18.50 8.23 -4.04
C ILE A 44 17.67 7.40 -5.03
N LYS A 45 18.28 6.38 -5.64
CA LYS A 45 17.62 5.53 -6.65
C LYS A 45 16.47 4.70 -6.09
N TYR A 46 16.59 4.21 -4.84
CA TYR A 46 15.61 3.30 -4.23
C TYR A 46 14.67 3.98 -3.23
N ALA A 47 14.86 5.25 -2.87
CA ALA A 47 14.01 5.96 -1.90
C ALA A 47 12.51 5.83 -2.20
N ALA A 48 12.11 6.10 -3.45
CA ALA A 48 10.70 6.02 -3.85
C ALA A 48 10.17 4.58 -3.78
N LYS A 49 10.93 3.60 -4.30
CA LYS A 49 10.58 2.16 -4.29
C LYS A 49 10.45 1.64 -2.85
N TYR A 50 11.39 2.01 -1.98
CA TYR A 50 11.39 1.63 -0.57
C TYR A 50 10.20 2.25 0.18
N ALA A 51 9.94 3.55 -0.02
CA ALA A 51 8.83 4.24 0.63
C ALA A 51 7.47 3.64 0.22
N GLU A 52 7.25 3.41 -1.07
CA GLU A 52 6.03 2.75 -1.57
C GLU A 52 5.89 1.33 -0.98
N SER A 53 6.98 0.56 -0.99
CA SER A 53 7.01 -0.79 -0.41
C SER A 53 6.64 -0.78 1.07
N SER A 54 7.25 0.14 1.84
CA SER A 54 7.09 0.30 3.28
C SER A 54 5.67 0.72 3.65
N ASN A 55 5.03 1.56 2.84
CA ASN A 55 3.67 2.04 3.09
C ASN A 55 2.67 0.88 3.19
N TYR A 56 2.58 0.04 2.15
CA TYR A 56 1.69 -1.13 2.16
C TYR A 56 2.12 -2.20 3.17
N TRP A 57 3.43 -2.35 3.41
CA TRP A 57 3.96 -3.28 4.41
C TRP A 57 3.49 -2.91 5.82
N LYS A 58 3.69 -1.65 6.24
CA LYS A 58 3.20 -1.15 7.54
C LYS A 58 1.69 -1.22 7.64
N ASN A 59 0.97 -0.84 6.57
CA ASN A 59 -0.48 -0.92 6.54
C ASN A 59 -0.98 -2.37 6.74
N SER A 60 -0.38 -3.36 6.07
CA SER A 60 -0.75 -4.78 6.22
C SER A 60 -0.51 -5.29 7.64
N ILE A 61 0.61 -4.90 8.28
CA ILE A 61 0.90 -5.22 9.68
C ILE A 61 -0.15 -4.59 10.60
N GLY A 62 -0.36 -3.29 10.47
CA GLY A 62 -1.29 -2.54 11.30
C GLY A 62 -2.72 -3.05 11.16
N MET A 63 -3.17 -3.34 9.94
CA MET A 63 -4.48 -3.89 9.66
C MET A 63 -4.67 -5.26 10.33
N ASN A 64 -3.72 -6.19 10.14
CA ASN A 64 -3.81 -7.51 10.76
C ASN A 64 -3.79 -7.43 12.29
N ASN A 65 -2.98 -6.54 12.88
CA ASN A 65 -2.94 -6.35 14.33
C ASN A 65 -4.26 -5.75 14.84
N ALA A 66 -4.75 -4.69 14.21
CA ALA A 66 -5.98 -4.04 14.64
C ALA A 66 -7.21 -4.96 14.50
N ILE A 67 -7.29 -5.78 13.45
CA ILE A 67 -8.37 -6.79 13.33
C ILE A 67 -8.38 -7.74 14.52
N ARG A 68 -7.20 -8.21 14.98
CA ARG A 68 -7.07 -9.11 16.14
C ARG A 68 -7.39 -8.40 17.45
N GLU A 69 -6.78 -7.25 17.70
CA GLU A 69 -6.94 -6.50 18.95
C GLU A 69 -8.38 -6.05 19.18
N LEU A 70 -9.06 -5.61 18.10
CA LEU A 70 -10.44 -5.12 18.14
C LEU A 70 -11.47 -6.22 17.87
N LYS A 71 -11.04 -7.49 17.76
CA LYS A 71 -11.90 -8.65 17.51
C LYS A 71 -12.90 -8.42 16.36
N VAL A 72 -12.41 -7.80 15.27
CA VAL A 72 -13.26 -7.43 14.12
C VAL A 72 -13.85 -8.67 13.46
N LEU A 73 -13.04 -9.73 13.36
CA LEU A 73 -13.46 -10.99 12.75
C LEU A 73 -14.55 -11.70 13.58
N GLU A 74 -14.41 -11.74 14.89
CA GLU A 74 -15.38 -12.35 15.81
C GLU A 74 -16.69 -11.57 15.83
N ARG A 75 -16.61 -10.23 15.81
CA ARG A 75 -17.80 -9.38 15.66
C ARG A 75 -18.50 -9.65 14.34
N ARG A 76 -17.77 -9.75 13.23
CA ARG A 76 -18.36 -10.08 11.92
C ARG A 76 -19.06 -11.43 11.93
N ARG A 77 -18.44 -12.47 12.49
CA ARG A 77 -19.07 -13.80 12.64
C ARG A 77 -20.35 -13.76 13.46
N THR A 78 -20.38 -12.93 14.52
CA THR A 78 -21.57 -12.72 15.35
C THR A 78 -22.69 -12.03 14.56
N GLU A 79 -22.36 -10.99 13.81
CA GLU A 79 -23.30 -10.28 12.93
C GLU A 79 -23.86 -11.18 11.83
N GLU A 80 -23.05 -12.08 11.28
CA GLU A 80 -23.46 -13.06 10.27
C GLU A 80 -24.41 -14.12 10.84
N ALA A 81 -24.18 -14.57 12.07
CA ALA A 81 -25.11 -15.45 12.76
C ALA A 81 -26.46 -14.76 13.03
N GLU A 82 -26.45 -13.50 13.47
CA GLU A 82 -27.68 -12.71 13.63
C GLU A 82 -28.39 -12.49 12.28
N LEU A 83 -27.63 -12.19 11.22
CA LEU A 83 -28.15 -12.04 9.87
C LEU A 83 -28.87 -13.31 9.42
N LEU A 84 -28.30 -14.50 9.66
CA LEU A 84 -28.95 -15.76 9.30
C LEU A 84 -30.29 -15.94 10.02
N HIS A 85 -30.34 -15.65 11.32
CA HIS A 85 -31.59 -15.66 12.07
C HIS A 85 -32.62 -14.66 11.52
N ARG A 86 -32.18 -13.47 11.10
CA ARG A 86 -33.07 -12.49 10.48
C ARG A 86 -33.57 -12.95 9.12
N ILE A 87 -32.72 -13.55 8.28
CA ILE A 87 -33.12 -14.10 6.98
C ILE A 87 -34.22 -15.15 7.19
N GLN A 88 -34.06 -16.08 8.13
CA GLN A 88 -35.04 -17.13 8.46
C GLN A 88 -36.42 -16.56 8.86
N ASN A 89 -36.42 -15.43 9.57
CA ASN A 89 -37.63 -14.78 10.07
C ASN A 89 -38.13 -13.65 9.17
N SER A 90 -37.47 -13.42 8.04
CA SER A 90 -37.83 -12.42 7.05
C SER A 90 -38.47 -13.11 5.85
N GLY A 91 -39.36 -12.41 5.12
CA GLY A 91 -39.87 -12.89 3.84
C GLY A 91 -38.83 -12.91 2.71
N GLU A 92 -37.53 -12.96 3.03
CA GLU A 92 -36.44 -13.06 2.07
C GLU A 92 -36.47 -14.39 1.33
N ALA A 93 -35.88 -14.41 0.15
CA ALA A 93 -35.90 -15.57 -0.70
C ALA A 93 -35.09 -16.73 -0.07
N PRO A 94 -35.61 -17.99 -0.05
CA PRO A 94 -35.00 -19.10 0.68
C PRO A 94 -33.52 -19.37 0.32
N GLN A 95 -33.10 -19.09 -0.91
CA GLN A 95 -31.71 -19.24 -1.34
C GLN A 95 -30.72 -18.39 -0.54
N ASN A 96 -31.17 -17.31 0.12
CA ASN A 96 -30.31 -16.45 0.92
C ASN A 96 -29.80 -17.15 2.19
N LEU A 97 -30.46 -18.22 2.65
CA LEU A 97 -30.02 -19.06 3.77
C LEU A 97 -28.71 -19.80 3.49
N HIS A 98 -28.37 -19.99 2.21
CA HIS A 98 -27.17 -20.72 1.78
C HIS A 98 -25.98 -19.82 1.45
N LEU A 99 -26.12 -18.49 1.52
CA LEU A 99 -25.07 -17.55 1.12
C LEU A 99 -23.79 -17.73 1.93
N LEU A 100 -23.90 -17.77 3.27
CA LEU A 100 -22.73 -17.91 4.14
C LEU A 100 -22.03 -19.25 3.95
N SER A 101 -22.78 -20.35 3.83
CA SER A 101 -22.20 -21.68 3.56
C SER A 101 -21.55 -21.77 2.17
N SER A 102 -22.12 -21.10 1.16
CA SER A 102 -21.51 -20.99 -0.18
C SER A 102 -20.18 -20.23 -0.11
N LEU A 103 -20.16 -19.09 0.59
CA LEU A 103 -18.95 -18.30 0.80
C LEU A 103 -17.87 -19.13 1.51
N GLU A 104 -18.20 -19.72 2.66
CA GLU A 104 -17.29 -20.59 3.42
C GLU A 104 -16.66 -21.67 2.53
N LEU A 105 -17.49 -22.38 1.77
CA LEU A 105 -17.03 -23.46 0.89
C LEU A 105 -16.08 -22.94 -0.19
N ASN A 106 -16.44 -21.87 -0.90
CA ASN A 106 -15.62 -21.37 -2.00
C ASN A 106 -14.31 -20.76 -1.49
N TYR A 107 -14.33 -20.02 -0.37
CA TYR A 107 -13.11 -19.49 0.26
C TYR A 107 -12.17 -20.62 0.68
N LYS A 108 -12.71 -21.66 1.33
CA LYS A 108 -11.93 -22.83 1.73
C LYS A 108 -11.33 -23.58 0.53
N ASN A 109 -12.11 -23.77 -0.53
CA ASN A 109 -11.66 -24.52 -1.71
C ASN A 109 -10.55 -23.81 -2.49
N ARG A 110 -10.51 -22.48 -2.50
CA ARG A 110 -9.44 -21.72 -3.17
C ARG A 110 -8.28 -21.34 -2.27
N GLN A 111 -8.36 -21.59 -0.97
CA GLN A 111 -7.47 -20.99 0.04
C GLN A 111 -5.98 -21.17 -0.29
N ALA A 112 -5.53 -22.40 -0.58
CA ALA A 112 -4.12 -22.70 -0.83
C ALA A 112 -3.62 -22.09 -2.15
N ALA A 113 -4.41 -22.23 -3.23
CA ALA A 113 -4.06 -21.68 -4.54
C ALA A 113 -4.06 -20.14 -4.53
N ASN A 114 -5.01 -19.52 -3.83
CA ASN A 114 -5.03 -18.07 -3.65
C ASN A 114 -3.85 -17.59 -2.79
N LYS A 115 -3.50 -18.29 -1.71
CA LYS A 115 -2.27 -18.01 -0.94
C LYS A 115 -1.06 -18.02 -1.87
N ALA A 116 -0.88 -19.07 -2.66
CA ALA A 116 0.21 -19.15 -3.62
C ALA A 116 0.20 -18.00 -4.63
N MET A 117 -0.97 -17.62 -5.15
CA MET A 117 -1.13 -16.48 -6.06
C MET A 117 -0.75 -15.15 -5.41
N MET A 118 -1.07 -14.92 -4.12
CA MET A 118 -0.68 -13.70 -3.39
C MET A 118 0.83 -13.64 -3.17
N TYR A 119 1.44 -14.73 -2.72
CA TYR A 119 2.90 -14.80 -2.58
C TYR A 119 3.59 -14.66 -3.94
N PHE A 120 3.05 -15.28 -4.99
CA PHE A 120 3.61 -15.19 -6.34
C PHE A 120 3.63 -13.74 -6.84
N GLY A 121 2.53 -13.01 -6.67
CA GLY A 121 2.44 -11.60 -7.07
C GLY A 121 3.47 -10.73 -6.36
N GLU A 122 3.60 -10.88 -5.04
CA GLU A 122 4.59 -10.11 -4.28
C GLU A 122 6.03 -10.53 -4.56
N SER A 123 6.28 -11.82 -4.80
CA SER A 123 7.60 -12.39 -5.04
C SER A 123 8.13 -12.10 -6.44
N PHE A 124 7.28 -12.12 -7.47
CA PHE A 124 7.77 -12.06 -8.85
C PHE A 124 7.32 -10.80 -9.58
N ALA A 125 6.03 -10.44 -9.50
CA ALA A 125 5.53 -9.23 -10.17
C ALA A 125 5.95 -7.94 -9.47
N ASN A 126 6.02 -7.94 -8.13
CA ASN A 126 6.46 -6.80 -7.30
C ASN A 126 7.84 -7.02 -6.65
N GLY A 127 8.56 -8.07 -7.06
CA GLY A 127 9.81 -8.50 -6.45
C GLY A 127 11.02 -8.02 -7.27
N PRO A 128 11.90 -8.93 -7.74
CA PRO A 128 13.12 -8.58 -8.46
C PRO A 128 12.84 -7.76 -9.72
N GLU A 129 13.65 -6.73 -9.95
CA GLU A 129 13.51 -5.86 -11.11
C GLU A 129 13.82 -6.59 -12.42
N LEU A 130 14.76 -7.55 -12.42
CA LEU A 130 15.01 -8.43 -13.58
C LEU A 130 13.72 -9.12 -14.06
N VAL A 131 12.94 -9.69 -13.14
CA VAL A 131 11.68 -10.35 -13.47
C VAL A 131 10.67 -9.35 -14.00
N GLN A 132 10.58 -8.16 -13.39
CA GLN A 132 9.72 -7.10 -13.89
C GLN A 132 10.09 -6.69 -15.32
N PHE A 133 11.38 -6.58 -15.65
CA PHE A 133 11.83 -6.29 -17.01
C PHE A 133 11.42 -7.40 -17.98
N ALA A 134 11.65 -8.66 -17.65
CA ALA A 134 11.25 -9.79 -18.48
C ALA A 134 9.74 -9.78 -18.77
N LEU A 135 8.92 -9.59 -17.72
CA LEU A 135 7.46 -9.53 -17.86
C LEU A 135 6.98 -8.30 -18.64
N GLU A 136 7.55 -7.12 -18.40
CA GLU A 136 7.20 -5.90 -19.14
C GLU A 136 7.56 -6.02 -20.63
N ILE A 137 8.71 -6.61 -20.96
CA ILE A 137 9.16 -6.84 -22.33
C ILE A 137 8.26 -7.86 -23.03
N LEU A 138 7.96 -9.00 -22.39
CA LEU A 138 7.05 -10.02 -22.92
C LEU A 138 5.64 -9.49 -23.19
N ASN A 139 5.20 -8.47 -22.44
CA ASN A 139 3.89 -7.86 -22.59
C ASN A 139 3.87 -6.66 -23.57
N LEU A 140 4.98 -6.33 -24.23
CA LEU A 140 5.04 -5.25 -25.22
C LEU A 140 4.22 -5.62 -26.47
N ASN A 141 3.14 -4.87 -26.72
CA ASN A 141 2.40 -4.98 -27.97
C ASN A 141 3.09 -4.18 -29.09
N LEU A 142 4.06 -4.79 -29.76
CA LEU A 142 4.80 -4.17 -30.87
C LEU A 142 3.93 -3.84 -32.10
N LYS A 143 2.67 -4.34 -32.15
CA LYS A 143 1.70 -4.02 -33.20
C LYS A 143 0.82 -2.81 -32.88
N ALA A 144 0.95 -2.24 -31.68
CA ALA A 144 0.22 -1.02 -31.30
C ALA A 144 0.75 0.21 -32.06
N GLU A 145 0.02 1.33 -31.98
CA GLU A 145 0.51 2.60 -32.54
C GLU A 145 1.86 2.99 -31.92
N GLU A 146 2.78 3.51 -32.74
CA GLU A 146 4.15 3.84 -32.37
C GLU A 146 4.25 4.68 -31.08
N LYS A 147 3.31 5.62 -30.88
CA LYS A 147 3.28 6.46 -29.68
C LYS A 147 3.15 5.64 -28.39
N TYR A 148 2.35 4.56 -28.40
CA TYR A 148 2.15 3.72 -27.22
C TYR A 148 3.36 2.82 -26.97
N VAL A 149 3.93 2.26 -28.04
CA VAL A 149 5.16 1.45 -27.98
C VAL A 149 6.33 2.30 -27.44
N SER A 150 6.48 3.53 -27.95
CA SER A 150 7.51 4.48 -27.49
C SER A 150 7.36 4.82 -26.00
N VAL A 151 6.14 5.04 -25.51
CA VAL A 151 5.89 5.31 -24.09
C VAL A 151 6.28 4.12 -23.21
N ALA A 152 5.91 2.90 -23.62
CA ALA A 152 6.25 1.69 -22.88
C ALA A 152 7.78 1.46 -22.83
N ILE A 153 8.47 1.62 -23.96
CA ILE A 153 9.94 1.50 -24.02
C ILE A 153 10.62 2.56 -23.13
N LYS A 154 10.18 3.82 -23.21
CA LYS A 154 10.73 4.89 -22.35
C LYS A 154 10.57 4.60 -20.87
N LYS A 155 9.47 3.95 -20.47
CA LYS A 155 9.25 3.52 -19.08
C LYS A 155 10.29 2.48 -18.66
N ILE A 156 10.56 1.47 -19.50
CA ILE A 156 11.57 0.43 -19.23
C ILE A 156 12.97 1.08 -19.14
N VAL A 157 13.33 1.91 -20.13
CA VAL A 157 14.64 2.59 -20.15
C VAL A 157 14.87 3.47 -18.92
N ARG A 158 13.82 4.16 -18.44
CA ARG A 158 13.91 4.96 -17.21
C ARG A 158 14.20 4.08 -15.99
N LYS A 159 13.62 2.88 -15.91
CA LYS A 159 13.89 1.99 -14.77
C LYS A 159 15.34 1.50 -14.75
N TYR A 160 16.00 1.35 -15.91
CA TYR A 160 17.41 0.97 -15.95
C TYR A 160 18.33 1.99 -15.27
N SER A 161 17.97 3.29 -15.18
CA SER A 161 18.82 4.28 -14.48
C SER A 161 18.88 4.05 -12.97
N ASP A 162 17.80 3.49 -12.41
CA ASP A 162 17.62 3.31 -10.97
C ASP A 162 17.91 1.86 -10.55
N PHE A 163 18.29 1.01 -11.49
CA PHE A 163 18.52 -0.41 -11.30
C PHE A 163 19.94 -0.67 -10.78
N ASN A 164 20.06 -1.44 -9.70
CA ASN A 164 21.33 -1.96 -9.21
C ASN A 164 21.35 -3.49 -9.33
N SER A 165 22.18 -4.02 -10.24
CA SER A 165 22.19 -5.45 -10.56
C SER A 165 22.64 -6.32 -9.39
N ASP A 166 23.63 -5.89 -8.61
CA ASP A 166 24.18 -6.72 -7.54
C ASP A 166 23.23 -6.83 -6.36
N MET A 167 22.54 -5.72 -6.04
CA MET A 167 21.45 -5.73 -5.08
C MET A 167 20.25 -6.57 -5.57
N ASP A 168 19.85 -6.45 -6.84
CA ASP A 168 18.71 -7.20 -7.37
C ASP A 168 18.98 -8.71 -7.45
N LYS A 169 20.23 -9.15 -7.69
CA LYS A 169 20.63 -10.57 -7.54
C LYS A 169 20.37 -11.09 -6.13
N GLU A 170 20.73 -10.30 -5.12
CA GLU A 170 20.50 -10.69 -3.73
C GLU A 170 19.01 -10.74 -3.39
N VAL A 171 18.24 -9.73 -3.84
CA VAL A 171 16.78 -9.73 -3.72
C VAL A 171 16.20 -10.96 -4.40
N PHE A 172 16.57 -11.27 -5.64
CA PHE A 172 16.02 -12.42 -6.36
C PHE A 172 16.34 -13.74 -5.67
N THR A 173 17.59 -13.93 -5.23
CA THR A 173 17.98 -15.12 -4.48
C THR A 173 17.14 -15.28 -3.21
N ALA A 174 16.97 -14.20 -2.44
CA ALA A 174 16.21 -14.23 -1.20
C ALA A 174 14.71 -14.49 -1.44
N ILE A 175 14.15 -13.89 -2.50
CA ILE A 175 12.73 -14.05 -2.84
C ILE A 175 12.41 -15.44 -3.40
N LEU A 176 13.30 -16.07 -4.17
CA LEU A 176 13.14 -17.47 -4.60
C LEU A 176 13.04 -18.41 -3.39
N LYS A 177 13.89 -18.21 -2.38
CA LYS A 177 13.87 -18.97 -1.12
C LYS A 177 12.60 -18.70 -0.32
N GLU A 178 12.24 -17.42 -0.18
CA GLU A 178 11.05 -17.01 0.56
C GLU A 178 9.79 -17.64 -0.03
N TYR A 179 9.57 -17.51 -1.35
CA TYR A 179 8.40 -18.10 -2.02
C TYR A 179 8.33 -19.62 -1.82
N ARG A 180 9.44 -20.33 -2.07
CA ARG A 180 9.54 -21.79 -1.90
C ARG A 180 9.21 -22.24 -0.47
N SER A 181 9.53 -21.44 0.53
CA SER A 181 9.26 -21.78 1.94
C SER A 181 7.80 -21.56 2.36
N LYS A 182 7.01 -20.81 1.59
CA LYS A 182 5.68 -20.33 1.99
C LYS A 182 4.51 -21.04 1.31
N VAL A 183 4.78 -21.74 0.21
CA VAL A 183 3.77 -22.40 -0.63
C VAL A 183 4.10 -23.88 -0.83
N ASP A 184 3.08 -24.69 -1.07
CA ASP A 184 3.26 -26.10 -1.42
C ASP A 184 4.00 -26.25 -2.75
N SER A 185 4.75 -27.35 -2.89
CA SER A 185 5.59 -27.61 -4.06
C SER A 185 4.83 -27.64 -5.39
N ILE A 186 3.53 -27.98 -5.37
CA ILE A 186 2.65 -27.96 -6.55
C ILE A 186 2.48 -26.57 -7.16
N PHE A 187 2.68 -25.52 -6.35
CA PHE A 187 2.56 -24.12 -6.77
C PHE A 187 3.89 -23.49 -7.20
N LEU A 188 4.98 -24.26 -7.21
CA LEU A 188 6.27 -23.78 -7.68
C LEU A 188 6.28 -23.72 -9.21
N PRO A 189 6.67 -22.59 -9.82
CA PRO A 189 6.96 -22.49 -11.25
C PRO A 189 8.10 -23.43 -11.67
N ASP A 190 8.14 -23.76 -12.96
CA ASP A 190 9.08 -24.74 -13.52
C ASP A 190 10.56 -24.35 -13.34
N VAL A 191 10.86 -23.06 -13.19
CA VAL A 191 12.19 -22.56 -12.81
C VAL A 191 12.78 -23.26 -11.57
N TYR A 192 11.95 -23.67 -10.62
CA TYR A 192 12.43 -24.39 -9.43
C TYR A 192 12.93 -25.80 -9.76
N ARG A 193 12.38 -26.45 -10.78
CA ARG A 193 12.88 -27.74 -11.29
C ARG A 193 14.26 -27.57 -11.91
N THR A 194 14.46 -26.49 -12.68
CA THR A 194 15.77 -26.11 -13.23
C THR A 194 16.78 -25.84 -12.12
N ILE A 195 16.40 -25.07 -11.09
CA ILE A 195 17.25 -24.83 -9.92
C ILE A 195 17.67 -26.15 -9.25
N ASP A 196 16.73 -27.07 -9.04
CA ASP A 196 17.01 -28.32 -8.34
C ASP A 196 17.88 -29.28 -9.17
N HIS A 197 17.62 -29.38 -10.48
CA HIS A 197 18.31 -30.31 -11.37
C HIS A 197 19.66 -29.79 -11.85
N ASP A 198 19.70 -28.57 -12.40
CA ASP A 198 20.89 -28.03 -13.08
C ASP A 198 21.84 -27.30 -12.12
N TYR A 199 21.30 -26.76 -11.01
CA TYR A 199 22.03 -25.98 -10.03
C TYR A 199 22.10 -26.64 -8.64
N GLY A 200 21.68 -27.91 -8.53
CA GLY A 200 21.77 -28.68 -7.29
C GLY A 200 20.97 -28.11 -6.12
N GLY A 201 19.92 -27.33 -6.42
CA GLY A 201 19.09 -26.65 -5.42
C GLY A 201 19.67 -25.32 -4.93
N ASP A 202 20.75 -24.80 -5.52
CA ASP A 202 21.34 -23.53 -5.13
C ASP A 202 20.75 -22.35 -5.94
N GLU A 203 19.81 -21.63 -5.33
CA GLU A 203 19.19 -20.45 -5.95
C GLU A 203 20.21 -19.35 -6.26
N ARG A 204 21.31 -19.24 -5.49
CA ARG A 204 22.30 -18.18 -5.71
C ARG A 204 23.08 -18.44 -7.00
N THR A 205 23.57 -19.66 -7.18
CA THR A 205 24.29 -20.04 -8.40
C THR A 205 23.40 -19.91 -9.64
N PHE A 206 22.12 -20.28 -9.53
CA PHE A 206 21.13 -20.04 -10.59
C PHE A 206 21.00 -18.55 -10.94
N VAL A 207 20.77 -17.69 -9.92
CA VAL A 207 20.62 -16.24 -10.14
C VAL A 207 21.90 -15.62 -10.69
N ASP A 208 23.08 -15.97 -10.18
CA ASP A 208 24.34 -15.44 -10.70
C ASP A 208 24.55 -15.85 -12.18
N SER A 209 24.19 -17.09 -12.54
CA SER A 209 24.20 -17.56 -13.93
C SER A 209 23.22 -16.79 -14.80
N LEU A 210 22.00 -16.55 -14.32
CA LEU A 210 20.96 -15.79 -15.03
C LEU A 210 21.44 -14.38 -15.40
N TYR A 211 21.99 -13.66 -14.42
CA TYR A 211 22.48 -12.30 -14.63
C TYR A 211 23.75 -12.21 -15.49
N ALA A 212 24.56 -13.27 -15.52
CA ALA A 212 25.75 -13.32 -16.36
C ALA A 212 25.43 -13.49 -17.85
N HIS A 213 24.23 -13.98 -18.19
CA HIS A 213 23.86 -14.35 -19.56
C HIS A 213 22.63 -13.63 -20.10
N THR A 214 22.01 -12.75 -19.31
CA THR A 214 20.86 -11.95 -19.75
C THR A 214 21.30 -10.59 -20.29
N ASP A 215 20.70 -10.17 -21.42
CA ASP A 215 20.94 -8.86 -22.02
C ASP A 215 19.78 -7.88 -21.79
N ILE A 216 18.62 -8.37 -21.34
CA ILE A 216 17.36 -7.57 -21.22
C ILE A 216 17.38 -6.51 -20.11
N ILE A 217 18.44 -6.45 -19.31
CA ILE A 217 18.66 -5.41 -18.29
C ILE A 217 19.47 -4.22 -18.80
N THR A 218 19.74 -4.17 -20.10
CA THR A 218 20.49 -3.07 -20.72
C THR A 218 19.69 -2.39 -21.83
N PRO A 219 19.90 -1.08 -22.07
CA PRO A 219 19.34 -0.41 -23.25
C PRO A 219 19.70 -1.09 -24.57
N ASN A 220 20.89 -1.71 -24.65
CA ASN A 220 21.33 -2.42 -25.84
C ASN A 220 20.56 -3.72 -26.06
N GLY A 221 20.35 -4.55 -25.03
CA GLY A 221 19.54 -5.76 -25.14
C GLY A 221 18.09 -5.46 -25.51
N LEU A 222 17.50 -4.41 -24.91
CA LEU A 222 16.17 -3.95 -25.30
C LEU A 222 16.12 -3.51 -26.77
N LYS A 223 17.15 -2.80 -27.25
CA LYS A 223 17.26 -2.41 -28.67
C LYS A 223 17.37 -3.63 -29.60
N LEU A 224 18.14 -4.65 -29.21
CA LEU A 224 18.29 -5.89 -29.98
C LEU A 224 16.96 -6.65 -30.10
N PHE A 225 16.15 -6.68 -29.04
CA PHE A 225 14.79 -7.22 -29.07
C PHE A 225 13.88 -6.46 -30.05
N LEU A 226 13.94 -5.13 -30.06
CA LEU A 226 13.07 -4.29 -30.88
C LEU A 226 13.47 -4.26 -32.36
N SER A 227 14.62 -4.82 -32.72
CA SER A 227 15.18 -4.75 -34.06
C SER A 227 14.57 -5.85 -34.95
N PRO A 228 13.95 -5.51 -36.11
CA PRO A 228 13.33 -6.49 -37.01
C PRO A 228 14.31 -7.49 -37.66
N ASP A 229 15.60 -7.14 -37.73
CA ASP A 229 16.62 -7.79 -38.56
C ASP A 229 17.70 -8.53 -37.74
N THR A 230 17.41 -8.96 -36.52
CA THR A 230 18.41 -9.64 -35.67
C THR A 230 18.24 -11.17 -35.72
N VAL A 231 19.37 -11.89 -35.71
CA VAL A 231 19.44 -13.34 -35.38
C VAL A 231 19.14 -13.58 -33.89
N TYR A 232 19.01 -12.50 -33.11
CA TYR A 232 18.70 -12.52 -31.68
C TYR A 232 17.23 -12.89 -31.48
N ASN A 233 17.01 -14.12 -31.03
CA ASN A 233 15.71 -14.57 -30.58
C ASN A 233 15.58 -14.27 -29.09
N ILE A 234 14.68 -13.36 -28.70
CA ILE A 234 14.48 -13.02 -27.28
C ILE A 234 14.12 -14.23 -26.42
N PHE A 235 13.52 -15.27 -27.02
CA PHE A 235 13.22 -16.51 -26.32
C PHE A 235 14.47 -17.31 -25.92
N ASP A 236 15.64 -16.96 -26.44
CA ASP A 236 16.92 -17.56 -26.05
C ASP A 236 17.55 -16.85 -24.83
N ASP A 237 17.02 -15.67 -24.41
CA ASP A 237 17.49 -15.00 -23.20
C ASP A 237 17.00 -15.76 -21.95
N PRO A 238 17.89 -16.14 -21.02
CA PRO A 238 17.51 -16.97 -19.88
C PRO A 238 16.54 -16.27 -18.93
N ALA A 239 16.58 -14.93 -18.80
CA ALA A 239 15.62 -14.20 -17.97
C ALA A 239 14.22 -14.15 -18.60
N VAL A 240 14.15 -14.20 -19.93
CA VAL A 240 12.88 -14.30 -20.65
C VAL A 240 12.29 -15.69 -20.48
N SER A 241 13.10 -16.75 -20.53
CA SER A 241 12.64 -18.12 -20.21
C SER A 241 12.05 -18.20 -18.81
N VAL A 242 12.71 -17.60 -17.81
CA VAL A 242 12.16 -17.49 -16.44
C VAL A 242 10.84 -16.71 -16.45
N GLY A 243 10.77 -15.60 -17.16
CA GLY A 243 9.54 -14.82 -17.32
C GLY A 243 8.38 -15.65 -17.88
N ILE A 244 8.64 -16.55 -18.84
CA ILE A 244 7.64 -17.45 -19.42
C ILE A 244 7.17 -18.49 -18.41
N ASP A 245 8.09 -19.16 -17.70
CA ASP A 245 7.74 -20.13 -16.65
C ASP A 245 6.84 -19.50 -15.57
N LEU A 246 7.15 -18.25 -15.21
CA LEU A 246 6.37 -17.45 -14.28
C LEU A 246 4.97 -17.13 -14.84
N ILE A 247 4.86 -16.68 -16.09
CA ILE A 247 3.56 -16.43 -16.73
C ILE A 247 2.71 -17.69 -16.78
N VAL A 248 3.29 -18.83 -17.18
CA VAL A 248 2.59 -20.12 -17.27
C VAL A 248 2.05 -20.51 -15.90
N LYS A 249 2.88 -20.46 -14.84
CA LYS A 249 2.42 -20.79 -13.49
C LYS A 249 1.37 -19.80 -12.98
N TYR A 250 1.50 -18.52 -13.28
CA TYR A 250 0.49 -17.52 -12.91
C TYR A 250 -0.87 -17.81 -13.57
N MET A 251 -0.88 -18.20 -14.85
CA MET A 251 -2.09 -18.58 -15.57
C MET A 251 -2.74 -19.85 -14.98
N GLU A 252 -1.92 -20.85 -14.63
CA GLU A 252 -2.38 -22.09 -13.98
C GLU A 252 -3.02 -21.82 -12.61
N LEU A 253 -2.38 -20.98 -11.78
CA LEU A 253 -2.93 -20.53 -10.50
C LEU A 253 -4.25 -19.79 -10.71
N GLY A 254 -4.29 -18.87 -11.68
CA GLY A 254 -5.48 -18.11 -12.05
C GLY A 254 -6.65 -19.01 -12.46
N GLN A 255 -6.39 -20.04 -13.27
CA GLN A 255 -7.40 -21.03 -13.66
C GLN A 255 -7.92 -21.82 -12.45
N THR A 256 -7.03 -22.20 -11.54
CA THR A 256 -7.38 -22.97 -10.32
C THR A 256 -8.31 -22.19 -9.39
N VAL A 257 -8.16 -20.87 -9.30
CA VAL A 257 -9.01 -20.04 -8.43
C VAL A 257 -10.25 -19.45 -9.13
N SER A 258 -10.32 -19.49 -10.46
CA SER A 258 -11.27 -18.70 -11.26
C SER A 258 -12.74 -18.97 -10.93
N GLU A 259 -13.16 -20.24 -10.87
CA GLU A 259 -14.55 -20.61 -10.58
C GLU A 259 -14.96 -20.17 -9.17
N TYR A 260 -14.12 -20.47 -8.18
CA TYR A 260 -14.36 -20.10 -6.79
C TYR A 260 -14.41 -18.58 -6.61
N SER A 261 -13.53 -17.84 -7.28
CA SER A 261 -13.53 -16.37 -7.27
C SER A 261 -14.82 -15.80 -7.85
N THR A 262 -15.30 -16.34 -8.97
CA THR A 262 -16.57 -15.92 -9.58
C THR A 262 -17.75 -16.15 -8.63
N ASN A 263 -17.77 -17.30 -7.94
CA ASN A 263 -18.81 -17.62 -6.96
C ASN A 263 -18.75 -16.70 -5.73
N ILE A 264 -17.55 -16.43 -5.21
CA ILE A 264 -17.33 -15.54 -4.07
C ILE A 264 -17.79 -14.12 -4.41
N GLU A 265 -17.33 -13.53 -5.52
CA GLU A 265 -17.73 -12.18 -5.92
C GLU A 265 -19.26 -12.05 -6.05
N ARG A 266 -19.89 -13.07 -6.65
CA ARG A 266 -21.35 -13.14 -6.77
C ARG A 266 -22.03 -13.16 -5.40
N ASP A 267 -21.55 -14.00 -4.49
CA ASP A 267 -22.22 -14.26 -3.22
C ASP A 267 -21.92 -13.16 -2.17
N GLU A 268 -20.74 -12.54 -2.18
CA GLU A 268 -20.42 -11.31 -1.42
C GLU A 268 -21.33 -10.15 -1.84
N ARG A 269 -21.52 -9.97 -3.16
CA ARG A 269 -22.45 -8.95 -3.68
C ARG A 269 -23.89 -9.21 -3.23
N LYS A 270 -24.33 -10.47 -3.23
CA LYS A 270 -25.66 -10.85 -2.74
C LYS A 270 -25.78 -10.65 -1.23
N LEU A 271 -24.76 -11.02 -0.46
CA LEU A 271 -24.70 -10.82 0.98
C LEU A 271 -24.89 -9.34 1.33
N ASN A 272 -24.13 -8.45 0.68
CA ASN A 272 -24.28 -7.01 0.85
C ASN A 272 -25.69 -6.51 0.51
N ALA A 273 -26.30 -7.03 -0.57
CA ALA A 273 -27.67 -6.68 -0.94
C ALA A 273 -28.70 -7.13 0.11
N VAL A 274 -28.53 -8.31 0.71
CA VAL A 274 -29.39 -8.81 1.79
C VAL A 274 -29.22 -7.96 3.06
N ILE A 275 -27.98 -7.66 3.45
CA ILE A 275 -27.67 -6.79 4.61
C ILE A 275 -28.38 -5.44 4.45
N ARG A 276 -28.27 -4.82 3.28
CA ARG A 276 -28.91 -3.51 3.01
C ARG A 276 -30.43 -3.54 3.10
N ARG A 277 -31.07 -4.64 2.67
CA ARG A 277 -32.54 -4.79 2.78
C ARG A 277 -32.99 -5.02 4.22
N LEU A 278 -32.34 -5.95 4.92
CA LEU A 278 -32.74 -6.34 6.29
C LEU A 278 -32.41 -5.28 7.34
N TYR A 279 -31.42 -4.43 7.06
CA TYR A 279 -31.03 -3.32 7.91
C TYR A 279 -31.26 -1.96 7.23
N ALA A 280 -32.33 -1.81 6.46
CA ALA A 280 -32.61 -0.62 5.65
C ALA A 280 -32.67 0.71 6.43
N ASN A 281 -32.82 0.67 7.75
CA ASN A 281 -32.77 1.83 8.63
C ASN A 281 -31.35 2.29 9.00
N ARG A 282 -30.30 1.53 8.64
CA ARG A 282 -28.90 1.92 8.86
C ARG A 282 -28.40 2.84 7.75
N ASN A 283 -27.46 3.71 8.10
CA ASN A 283 -26.75 4.54 7.12
C ASN A 283 -25.69 3.68 6.42
N PHE A 284 -25.91 3.40 5.14
CA PHE A 284 -24.94 2.71 4.30
C PHE A 284 -24.29 3.67 3.30
N TYR A 285 -22.99 3.50 3.09
CA TYR A 285 -22.25 4.15 2.01
C TYR A 285 -21.48 3.11 1.21
N PRO A 286 -21.31 3.30 -0.11
CA PRO A 286 -20.58 2.35 -0.93
C PRO A 286 -19.10 2.32 -0.53
N ASP A 287 -18.45 1.16 -0.70
CA ASP A 287 -17.01 1.05 -0.56
C ASP A 287 -16.28 2.07 -1.46
N ALA A 288 -15.12 2.53 -1.01
CA ALA A 288 -14.26 3.42 -1.78
C ALA A 288 -13.75 2.69 -3.04
N ASN A 289 -13.88 3.34 -4.20
CA ASN A 289 -13.51 2.79 -5.50
C ASN A 289 -12.85 3.87 -6.39
N SER A 290 -12.02 4.72 -5.79
CA SER A 290 -11.32 5.83 -6.47
C SER A 290 -12.25 6.85 -7.13
N THR A 291 -13.44 7.05 -6.56
CA THR A 291 -14.37 8.11 -6.93
C THR A 291 -14.44 9.18 -5.85
N MET A 292 -14.89 10.39 -6.22
CA MET A 292 -15.04 11.50 -5.27
C MET A 292 -16.05 11.14 -4.17
N ARG A 293 -15.67 11.36 -2.90
CA ARG A 293 -16.50 11.16 -1.70
C ARG A 293 -16.35 12.34 -0.75
N LEU A 294 -17.30 12.48 0.17
CA LEU A 294 -17.28 13.47 1.25
C LEU A 294 -17.39 12.71 2.58
N SER A 295 -16.59 13.14 3.56
CA SER A 295 -16.57 12.61 4.92
C SER A 295 -16.67 13.77 5.89
N PHE A 296 -17.55 13.69 6.88
CA PHE A 296 -17.79 14.75 7.86
C PHE A 296 -17.37 14.27 9.25
N GLY A 297 -16.81 15.16 10.05
CA GLY A 297 -16.29 14.84 11.36
C GLY A 297 -16.02 16.09 12.18
N THR A 298 -15.45 15.88 13.36
CA THR A 298 -15.01 16.91 14.30
C THR A 298 -13.54 16.70 14.65
N VAL A 299 -12.85 17.81 14.91
CA VAL A 299 -11.49 17.78 15.46
C VAL A 299 -11.57 17.29 16.91
N LYS A 300 -10.97 16.14 17.20
CA LYS A 300 -10.99 15.52 18.54
C LYS A 300 -9.81 14.60 18.78
N GLY A 301 -9.31 14.63 20.01
CA GLY A 301 -8.31 13.68 20.51
C GLY A 301 -8.86 12.25 20.63
N TYR A 302 -8.04 11.34 21.15
CA TYR A 302 -8.45 9.95 21.41
C TYR A 302 -7.59 9.28 22.48
N SER A 303 -8.02 8.11 22.92
CA SER A 303 -7.26 7.26 23.82
C SER A 303 -6.88 5.97 23.07
N PRO A 304 -5.60 5.77 22.72
CA PRO A 304 -5.19 4.59 21.95
C PRO A 304 -5.26 3.30 22.79
N PHE A 305 -5.03 3.42 24.09
CA PHE A 305 -5.11 2.34 25.07
C PHE A 305 -5.38 2.91 26.46
N GLU A 306 -5.64 2.04 27.43
CA GLU A 306 -5.95 2.43 28.80
C GLU A 306 -4.82 3.25 29.43
N GLY A 307 -5.17 4.41 30.00
CA GLY A 307 -4.21 5.32 30.64
C GLY A 307 -3.51 6.30 29.68
N ALA A 308 -3.67 6.18 28.36
CA ALA A 308 -3.15 7.14 27.39
C ALA A 308 -4.24 8.07 26.84
N LYS A 309 -3.88 9.34 26.62
CA LYS A 309 -4.74 10.32 25.96
C LYS A 309 -3.89 11.17 25.01
N TYR A 310 -4.21 11.08 23.72
CA TYR A 310 -3.62 11.90 22.68
C TYR A 310 -4.50 13.12 22.44
N ASN A 311 -3.86 14.29 22.43
CA ASN A 311 -4.52 15.55 22.11
C ASN A 311 -4.85 15.63 20.61
N TYR A 312 -5.64 16.63 20.21
CA TYR A 312 -6.07 16.77 18.82
C TYR A 312 -5.08 17.52 17.92
N TYR A 313 -3.97 18.03 18.46
CA TYR A 313 -2.96 18.79 17.72
C TYR A 313 -1.54 18.45 18.16
N THR A 314 -0.57 18.81 17.31
CA THR A 314 0.87 18.81 17.60
C THR A 314 1.45 20.21 17.38
N THR A 315 2.67 20.45 17.87
CA THR A 315 3.32 21.77 17.81
C THR A 315 4.74 21.71 17.21
N ALA A 316 5.26 22.85 16.77
CA ALA A 316 6.65 22.96 16.28
C ALA A 316 7.67 22.59 17.37
N LYS A 317 7.34 22.82 18.65
CA LYS A 317 8.16 22.42 19.79
C LYS A 317 8.38 20.90 19.82
N GLU A 318 7.33 20.12 19.54
CA GLU A 318 7.42 18.65 19.51
C GLU A 318 8.30 18.13 18.35
N ILE A 319 8.40 18.88 17.24
CA ILE A 319 9.36 18.59 16.16
C ILE A 319 10.78 18.68 16.73
N LEU A 320 11.12 19.79 17.39
CA LEU A 320 12.44 20.01 17.99
C LEU A 320 12.77 18.97 19.07
N GLU A 321 11.79 18.60 19.90
CA GLU A 321 11.93 17.55 20.91
C GLU A 321 12.25 16.19 20.28
N LYS A 322 11.58 15.83 19.18
CA LYS A 322 11.87 14.59 18.45
C LYS A 322 13.26 14.62 17.81
N THR A 323 13.64 15.71 17.15
CA THR A 323 14.98 15.86 16.57
C THR A 323 16.08 15.72 17.62
N LYS A 324 15.88 16.29 18.81
CA LYS A 324 16.82 16.13 19.93
C LYS A 324 16.84 14.69 20.47
N THR A 325 15.67 14.08 20.65
CA THR A 325 15.53 12.74 21.24
C THR A 325 16.11 11.66 20.33
N TYR A 326 15.97 11.84 19.01
CA TYR A 326 16.39 10.89 18.00
C TYR A 326 17.53 11.44 17.14
N SER A 327 18.49 12.14 17.75
CA SER A 327 19.58 12.84 17.02
C SER A 327 20.48 11.94 16.17
N ASN A 328 20.52 10.64 16.47
CA ASN A 328 21.29 9.64 15.71
C ASN A 328 20.45 8.93 14.64
N ASN A 329 19.19 9.33 14.45
CA ASN A 329 18.30 8.77 13.46
C ASN A 329 18.08 9.81 12.33
N PRO A 330 18.51 9.51 11.08
CA PRO A 330 18.35 10.43 9.96
C PRO A 330 16.90 10.79 9.66
N ASP A 331 15.92 9.96 10.03
CA ASP A 331 14.49 10.23 9.84
C ASP A 331 13.99 11.43 10.67
N PHE A 332 14.75 11.85 11.68
CA PHE A 332 14.42 12.98 12.56
C PHE A 332 15.38 14.17 12.41
N ALA A 333 16.31 14.11 11.44
CA ALA A 333 17.24 15.18 11.16
C ALA A 333 16.51 16.40 10.56
N LEU A 334 16.97 17.60 10.93
CA LEU A 334 16.47 18.86 10.40
C LEU A 334 17.64 19.76 9.99
N GLU A 335 17.44 20.52 8.93
CA GLU A 335 18.38 21.54 8.51
C GLU A 335 18.52 22.63 9.60
N PRO A 336 19.74 23.13 9.88
CA PRO A 336 19.96 24.12 10.94
C PRO A 336 19.08 25.37 10.83
N GLU A 337 18.84 25.85 9.62
CA GLU A 337 17.95 27.00 9.38
C GLU A 337 16.52 26.72 9.84
N LEU A 338 16.00 25.52 9.58
CA LEU A 338 14.66 25.13 10.01
C LEU A 338 14.60 24.97 11.54
N VAL A 339 15.66 24.45 12.16
CA VAL A 339 15.75 24.39 13.63
C VAL A 339 15.67 25.78 14.24
N THR A 340 16.44 26.75 13.73
CA THR A 340 16.42 28.14 14.20
C THR A 340 15.04 28.77 14.01
N LEU A 341 14.42 28.57 12.85
CA LEU A 341 13.11 29.10 12.53
C LEU A 341 12.00 28.52 13.43
N LEU A 342 12.02 27.21 13.72
CA LEU A 342 11.04 26.57 14.60
C LEU A 342 11.30 26.83 16.10
N ALA A 343 12.47 27.34 16.48
CA ALA A 343 12.79 27.66 17.87
C ALA A 343 12.38 29.09 18.27
N THR A 344 12.12 29.96 17.29
CA THR A 344 11.88 31.39 17.52
C THR A 344 10.40 31.73 17.37
N SER A 345 9.66 31.81 18.48
CA SER A 345 8.22 32.06 18.46
C SER A 345 7.81 33.37 17.78
N ASP A 346 8.67 34.39 17.86
CA ASP A 346 8.42 35.69 17.23
C ASP A 346 8.37 35.58 15.69
N ASP A 347 9.07 34.61 15.11
CA ASP A 347 9.12 34.41 13.65
C ASP A 347 7.85 33.75 13.09
N TYR A 348 7.02 33.14 13.94
CA TYR A 348 5.72 32.58 13.54
C TYR A 348 4.78 33.66 13.00
N GLY A 349 4.93 34.89 13.50
CA GLY A 349 4.12 36.04 13.09
C GLY A 349 2.63 35.75 13.13
N ASN A 350 1.98 35.89 11.98
CA ASN A 350 0.55 35.68 11.85
C ASN A 350 0.15 34.19 11.95
N TYR A 351 1.05 33.22 11.87
CA TYR A 351 0.67 31.81 11.82
C TYR A 351 0.54 31.14 13.20
N ALA A 352 1.00 31.80 14.25
CA ALA A 352 0.85 31.33 15.62
C ALA A 352 -0.64 31.27 16.04
N ASP A 353 -0.97 30.35 16.95
CA ASP A 353 -2.26 30.34 17.62
C ASP A 353 -2.38 31.46 18.67
N SER A 354 -3.49 31.46 19.41
CA SER A 354 -3.74 32.45 20.47
C SER A 354 -2.74 32.40 21.63
N ASP A 355 -2.08 31.26 21.83
CA ASP A 355 -1.10 31.02 22.89
C ASP A 355 0.34 31.30 22.39
N GLY A 356 0.51 31.71 21.13
CA GLY A 356 1.81 31.98 20.52
C GLY A 356 2.51 30.72 19.98
N GLU A 357 1.80 29.59 19.88
CA GLU A 357 2.36 28.34 19.40
C GLU A 357 2.11 28.11 17.91
N MET A 358 3.11 27.58 17.21
CA MET A 358 2.94 27.04 15.86
C MET A 358 2.35 25.63 15.94
N LYS A 359 1.07 25.48 15.57
CA LYS A 359 0.46 24.15 15.38
C LYS A 359 0.94 23.55 14.07
N VAL A 360 1.25 22.25 14.09
CA VAL A 360 1.84 21.54 12.95
C VAL A 360 0.80 20.65 12.29
N CYS A 361 0.27 19.68 13.04
CA CYS A 361 -0.78 18.78 12.59
C CYS A 361 -1.96 18.80 13.55
N PHE A 362 -3.10 18.30 13.07
CA PHE A 362 -4.26 18.02 13.88
C PHE A 362 -4.92 16.71 13.47
N ILE A 363 -5.80 16.20 14.33
CA ILE A 363 -6.58 14.99 14.08
C ILE A 363 -8.08 15.23 14.18
N SER A 364 -8.82 14.55 13.32
CA SER A 364 -10.28 14.53 13.30
C SER A 364 -10.81 13.12 13.16
N ASN A 365 -12.09 12.88 13.46
CA ASN A 365 -12.71 11.57 13.24
C ASN A 365 -13.28 11.40 11.82
N ASN A 366 -12.78 12.14 10.83
CA ASN A 366 -13.15 11.89 9.43
C ASN A 366 -12.72 10.47 9.01
N ASP A 367 -13.62 9.78 8.33
CA ASP A 367 -13.36 8.47 7.73
C ASP A 367 -12.57 8.63 6.42
N ILE A 368 -11.37 8.06 6.36
CA ILE A 368 -10.41 8.15 5.24
C ILE A 368 -9.75 6.80 4.96
N THR A 369 -9.20 6.62 3.77
CA THR A 369 -8.38 5.46 3.37
C THR A 369 -7.31 5.89 2.34
N GLY A 370 -6.55 4.94 1.80
CA GLY A 370 -5.64 5.16 0.68
C GLY A 370 -6.34 5.86 -0.49
N GLY A 371 -5.70 6.90 -1.03
CA GLY A 371 -6.26 7.80 -2.04
C GLY A 371 -6.83 9.11 -1.48
N ASN A 372 -7.00 9.23 -0.16
CA ASN A 372 -7.35 10.50 0.48
C ASN A 372 -6.17 11.44 0.74
N SER A 373 -4.92 10.99 0.55
CA SER A 373 -3.74 11.84 0.71
C SER A 373 -3.83 13.10 -0.16
N GLY A 374 -3.68 14.26 0.45
CA GLY A 374 -3.87 15.58 -0.18
C GLY A 374 -5.30 16.11 -0.15
N SER A 375 -6.27 15.40 0.44
CA SER A 375 -7.65 15.87 0.52
C SER A 375 -7.75 17.15 1.35
N ALA A 376 -8.46 18.15 0.83
CA ALA A 376 -8.76 19.37 1.55
C ALA A 376 -9.71 19.13 2.74
N ILE A 377 -9.32 19.61 3.92
CA ILE A 377 -10.15 19.61 5.13
C ILE A 377 -10.73 21.01 5.28
N PHE A 378 -12.06 21.12 5.28
CA PHE A 378 -12.77 22.39 5.37
C PHE A 378 -13.46 22.55 6.73
N ASN A 379 -13.57 23.79 7.20
CA ASN A 379 -14.47 24.13 8.31
C ASN A 379 -15.94 24.24 7.86
N ASP A 380 -16.82 24.55 8.81
CA ASP A 380 -18.27 24.75 8.62
C ASP A 380 -18.64 25.88 7.64
N LYS A 381 -17.68 26.73 7.28
CA LYS A 381 -17.82 27.84 6.31
C LYS A 381 -17.17 27.55 4.96
N GLY A 382 -16.69 26.32 4.73
CA GLY A 382 -16.01 25.93 3.49
C GLY A 382 -14.63 26.54 3.30
N ALA A 383 -13.98 27.04 4.37
CA ALA A 383 -12.60 27.50 4.31
C ALA A 383 -11.64 26.35 4.64
N LEU A 384 -10.53 26.27 3.88
CA LEU A 384 -9.49 25.28 4.08
C LEU A 384 -8.82 25.48 5.46
N ILE A 385 -8.77 24.41 6.26
CA ILE A 385 -8.11 24.39 7.57
C ILE A 385 -6.92 23.42 7.61
N GLY A 386 -6.80 22.52 6.64
CA GLY A 386 -5.67 21.61 6.53
C GLY A 386 -5.77 20.66 5.35
N LEU A 387 -4.75 19.82 5.20
CA LEU A 387 -4.70 18.77 4.18
C LEU A 387 -4.53 17.41 4.86
N ALA A 388 -5.41 16.47 4.58
CA ALA A 388 -5.28 15.10 5.06
C ALA A 388 -4.05 14.43 4.42
N PHE A 389 -3.24 13.73 5.21
CA PHE A 389 -2.09 13.00 4.67
C PHE A 389 -1.97 11.56 5.18
N ASP A 390 -2.59 11.23 6.32
CA ASP A 390 -2.48 9.88 6.89
C ASP A 390 -3.66 9.56 7.84
N GLY A 391 -3.78 8.29 8.24
CA GLY A 391 -4.62 7.83 9.34
C GLY A 391 -3.76 7.33 10.51
N ASN A 392 -4.28 7.38 11.75
CA ASN A 392 -3.53 6.87 12.89
C ASN A 392 -3.37 5.33 12.87
N TRP A 393 -2.41 4.83 13.63
CA TRP A 393 -2.07 3.41 13.68
C TRP A 393 -3.25 2.50 14.03
N GLU A 394 -4.07 2.89 15.01
CA GLU A 394 -5.24 2.12 15.42
C GLU A 394 -6.34 2.08 14.32
N ALA A 395 -6.25 2.95 13.31
CA ALA A 395 -7.17 3.01 12.18
C ALA A 395 -6.76 2.18 10.96
N MET A 396 -5.67 1.39 11.02
CA MET A 396 -5.21 0.62 9.86
C MET A 396 -6.22 -0.44 9.38
N HIS A 397 -7.24 -0.78 10.17
CA HIS A 397 -8.36 -1.65 9.78
C HIS A 397 -9.61 -0.89 9.27
N SER A 398 -9.53 0.43 9.09
CA SER A 398 -10.65 1.30 8.65
C SER A 398 -11.23 0.91 7.29
N ASP A 399 -10.48 0.18 6.48
CA ASP A 399 -11.01 -0.41 5.25
C ASP A 399 -12.06 -1.47 5.51
N ILE A 400 -12.06 -2.14 6.67
CA ILE A 400 -12.99 -3.22 7.03
C ILE A 400 -14.08 -2.73 7.97
N ALA A 401 -13.74 -1.92 8.97
CA ALA A 401 -14.69 -1.40 9.94
C ALA A 401 -14.27 -0.01 10.40
N TYR A 402 -15.23 0.91 10.56
CA TYR A 402 -14.97 2.22 11.14
C TYR A 402 -15.24 2.23 12.65
N GLU A 403 -14.24 2.67 13.42
CA GLU A 403 -14.24 2.68 14.89
C GLU A 403 -14.15 4.13 15.40
N PRO A 404 -15.28 4.78 15.74
CA PRO A 404 -15.34 6.21 16.05
C PRO A 404 -14.48 6.63 17.25
N ASP A 405 -14.21 5.70 18.16
CA ASP A 405 -13.48 5.98 19.39
C ASP A 405 -11.98 6.12 19.15
N VAL A 406 -11.42 5.33 18.23
CA VAL A 406 -9.97 5.25 17.99
C VAL A 406 -9.54 5.79 16.63
N GLN A 407 -10.40 5.79 15.61
CA GLN A 407 -9.98 6.15 14.25
C GLN A 407 -9.92 7.66 14.03
N ARG A 408 -8.79 8.12 13.49
CA ARG A 408 -8.49 9.52 13.27
C ARG A 408 -7.81 9.73 11.92
N CYS A 409 -8.34 10.69 11.17
CA CYS A 409 -7.67 11.32 10.04
C CYS A 409 -6.62 12.29 10.59
N ILE A 410 -5.40 12.21 10.07
CA ILE A 410 -4.27 13.11 10.37
C ILE A 410 -4.17 14.14 9.24
N GLY A 411 -4.28 15.41 9.61
CA GLY A 411 -4.14 16.54 8.70
C GLY A 411 -3.01 17.47 9.12
N VAL A 412 -2.30 18.03 8.15
CA VAL A 412 -1.38 19.15 8.39
C VAL A 412 -2.18 20.44 8.52
N ASP A 413 -1.87 21.26 9.52
CA ASP A 413 -2.52 22.55 9.75
C ASP A 413 -2.16 23.53 8.62
N VAL A 414 -3.18 24.18 8.04
CA VAL A 414 -2.95 25.14 6.95
C VAL A 414 -2.02 26.28 7.36
N ARG A 415 -2.00 26.67 8.64
CA ARG A 415 -1.09 27.71 9.15
C ARG A 415 0.37 27.27 9.05
N TYR A 416 0.66 26.00 9.34
CA TYR A 416 2.01 25.46 9.20
C TYR A 416 2.45 25.40 7.74
N ILE A 417 1.55 25.00 6.83
CA ILE A 417 1.82 25.00 5.39
C ILE A 417 2.22 26.40 4.93
N LEU A 418 1.40 27.42 5.25
CA LEU A 418 1.65 28.80 4.86
C LEU A 418 2.93 29.35 5.50
N PHE A 419 3.19 29.02 6.77
CA PHE A 419 4.42 29.37 7.46
C PHE A 419 5.67 28.81 6.77
N ILE A 420 5.65 27.53 6.39
CA ILE A 420 6.79 26.90 5.69
C ILE A 420 6.97 27.53 4.31
N ILE A 421 5.90 27.79 3.55
CA ILE A 421 5.99 28.45 2.23
C ILE A 421 6.60 29.85 2.36
N GLU A 422 6.11 30.66 3.30
CA GLU A 422 6.53 32.06 3.43
C GLU A 422 7.89 32.20 4.12
N LYS A 423 8.07 31.59 5.30
CA LYS A 423 9.24 31.84 6.15
C LYS A 423 10.44 30.98 5.79
N TYR A 424 10.22 29.70 5.50
CA TYR A 424 11.30 28.77 5.14
C TYR A 424 11.57 28.81 3.63
N GLY A 425 10.52 28.69 2.81
CA GLY A 425 10.60 28.72 1.35
C GLY A 425 10.82 30.11 0.74
N ARG A 426 10.64 31.17 1.53
CA ARG A 426 10.80 32.58 1.10
C ARG A 426 9.92 32.95 -0.11
N ALA A 427 8.79 32.25 -0.26
CA ALA A 427 7.90 32.36 -1.42
C ALA A 427 6.65 33.22 -1.10
N GLY A 428 6.89 34.48 -0.72
CA GLY A 428 5.82 35.41 -0.33
C GLY A 428 4.83 35.73 -1.46
N GLU A 429 5.26 35.62 -2.71
CA GLU A 429 4.43 35.76 -3.89
C GLU A 429 3.30 34.72 -3.94
N LEU A 430 3.57 33.47 -3.53
CA LEU A 430 2.56 32.41 -3.49
C LEU A 430 1.49 32.72 -2.43
N ILE A 431 1.88 33.35 -1.32
CA ILE A 431 0.93 33.81 -0.29
C ILE A 431 0.04 34.92 -0.85
N GLY A 432 0.60 35.82 -1.67
CA GLY A 432 -0.12 36.91 -2.33
C GLY A 432 -1.20 36.44 -3.31
N GLU A 433 -1.09 35.24 -3.86
CA GLU A 433 -2.10 34.63 -4.73
C GLU A 433 -3.34 34.13 -3.95
N LEU A 434 -3.22 33.91 -2.64
CA LEU A 434 -4.24 33.27 -1.83
C LEU A 434 -5.23 34.26 -1.20
N LYS A 435 -6.51 33.87 -1.18
CA LYS A 435 -7.55 34.60 -0.44
C LYS A 435 -7.67 34.07 1.00
N ILE A 436 -6.87 34.64 1.90
CA ILE A 436 -6.88 34.26 3.31
C ILE A 436 -7.99 35.01 4.05
N LYS A 437 -8.89 34.27 4.73
CA LYS A 437 -9.99 34.84 5.52
C LYS A 437 -9.66 34.80 7.02
N GLY A 438 -9.76 35.96 7.68
CA GLY A 438 -9.60 36.12 9.13
C GLY A 438 -8.29 36.81 9.52
N ASN A 439 -8.33 37.66 10.55
CA ASN A 439 -7.12 38.01 11.29
C ASN A 439 -6.66 36.71 11.96
N THR A 440 -5.43 36.30 11.70
CA THR A 440 -4.91 35.00 12.12
C THR A 440 -4.73 34.84 13.63
N LYS A 441 -5.01 35.88 14.43
CA LYS A 441 -5.31 35.74 15.86
C LYS A 441 -6.72 35.15 16.02
N CYS A 442 -6.83 33.83 16.06
CA CYS A 442 -8.08 33.12 16.38
C CYS A 442 -8.75 33.75 17.60
N THR A 443 -9.99 34.18 17.42
CA THR A 443 -10.90 34.46 18.54
C THR A 443 -11.48 33.13 19.01
N LYS A 444 -11.56 33.00 20.34
CA LYS A 444 -11.84 31.81 21.15
C LYS A 444 -12.95 30.89 20.64
#